data_AF-S4NZR4-F1
#
_entry.id   AF-S4NZR4-F1
#
_cell.length_a   1.000
_cell.length_b   1.000
_cell.length_c   1.000
_cell.angle_alpha   90.00
_cell.angle_beta   90.00
_cell.angle_gamma   90.00
#
_symmetry.space_group_name_H-M   'P 1'
#
loop_
_entity.id
_entity.type
_entity.pdbx_description
1 polymer ?
#
loop_
_entity_poly.entity_id
_entity_poly.type
_entity_poly.pdbx_seq_one_letter_code
_entity_poly.pdbx_strand_id
1 'polypeptide(L)'
;MQSKISLHLPTNACGVRTSTINTTVDEPGDHEDLYYTVELVVQMDRQLQQSSDQDLIVRCKLQPRAVRIISSALEGVIKTKLREMTGHGHDGKRMRSGRNRQGWDNPAEVEQRQYLMESARAWMDLAPIAAGKEPATVEVGQPTRLLIQCTLPVGVGLRVTNCVAHDGLG
;
A
#
# COMPACT_ATOMS: atom_id res chain seq x y z
N MET A 1 -36.86 18.27 8.99
CA MET A 1 -36.68 17.11 8.09
C MET A 1 -35.20 16.84 7.97
N GLN A 2 -34.69 15.71 8.43
CA GLN A 2 -33.27 15.33 8.25
C GLN A 2 -33.15 14.49 6.97
N SER A 3 -32.74 15.13 5.87
CA SER A 3 -32.37 14.42 4.65
C SER A 3 -30.95 13.90 4.78
N LYS A 4 -30.82 12.60 5.07
CA LYS A 4 -29.52 11.92 5.09
C LYS A 4 -29.18 11.48 3.67
N ILE A 5 -28.07 11.99 3.14
CA ILE A 5 -27.48 11.53 1.87
C ILE A 5 -26.36 10.55 2.21
N SER A 6 -26.20 9.48 1.43
CA SER A 6 -25.13 8.49 1.60
C SER A 6 -24.42 8.30 0.28
N LEU A 7 -23.09 8.35 0.31
CA LEU A 7 -22.21 8.22 -0.84
C LEU A 7 -21.38 6.95 -0.69
N HIS A 8 -21.27 6.17 -1.76
CA HIS A 8 -20.43 4.98 -1.82
C HIS A 8 -19.35 5.22 -2.87
N LEU A 9 -18.10 5.32 -2.43
CA LEU A 9 -16.97 5.60 -3.29
C LEU A 9 -16.08 4.35 -3.39
N PRO A 10 -15.71 3.92 -4.61
CA PRO A 10 -14.76 2.83 -4.80
C PRO A 10 -13.35 3.28 -4.38
N THR A 11 -12.55 2.36 -3.86
CA THR A 11 -11.21 2.67 -3.32
C THR A 11 -10.17 3.05 -4.37
N ASN A 12 -10.47 2.82 -5.65
CA ASN A 12 -9.58 3.04 -6.79
C ASN A 12 -10.06 4.12 -7.77
N ALA A 13 -11.13 4.86 -7.44
CA ALA A 13 -11.64 5.93 -8.29
C ALA A 13 -12.15 7.12 -7.46
N CYS A 14 -12.81 8.08 -8.11
CA CYS A 14 -13.43 9.24 -7.46
C CYS A 14 -12.47 10.07 -6.59
N GLY A 15 -11.17 10.08 -6.93
CA GLY A 15 -10.17 10.82 -6.18
C GLY A 15 -9.79 10.22 -4.82
N VAL A 16 -10.18 8.97 -4.52
CA VAL A 16 -9.73 8.25 -3.32
C VAL A 16 -8.24 7.96 -3.43
N ARG A 17 -7.48 8.32 -2.40
CA ARG A 17 -6.01 8.21 -2.35
C ARG A 17 -5.55 7.50 -1.08
N THR A 18 -4.38 6.87 -1.13
CA THR A 18 -3.71 6.34 0.06
C THR A 18 -2.77 7.37 0.65
N SER A 19 -2.72 7.46 1.98
CA SER A 19 -1.77 8.30 2.73
C SER A 19 -1.33 7.58 3.99
N THR A 20 -0.07 7.76 4.41
CA THR A 20 0.48 7.27 5.68
C THR A 20 0.23 8.23 6.85
N ILE A 21 -0.39 9.39 6.58
CA ILE A 21 -0.42 10.51 7.52
C ILE A 21 -1.70 10.47 8.34
N ASN A 22 -1.54 10.14 9.63
CA ASN A 22 -2.43 10.61 10.67
C ASN A 22 -1.80 11.91 11.19
N THR A 23 -2.48 13.05 11.08
CA THR A 23 -1.95 14.39 11.42
C THR A 23 -1.67 14.60 12.93
N THR A 24 -1.40 13.54 13.70
CA THR A 24 -1.33 13.56 15.16
C THR A 24 -0.17 12.77 15.77
N VAL A 25 0.72 12.13 14.98
CA VAL A 25 1.81 11.32 15.55
C VAL A 25 3.13 11.59 14.82
N ASP A 26 4.10 12.19 15.54
CA ASP A 26 5.44 12.57 15.06
C ASP A 26 6.43 11.39 14.96
N GLU A 27 6.05 10.19 15.38
CA GLU A 27 6.92 9.01 15.32
C GLU A 27 6.29 7.90 14.47
N PRO A 28 6.94 7.48 13.37
CA PRO A 28 6.54 6.28 12.65
C PRO A 28 6.82 5.08 13.55
N GLY A 29 5.77 4.54 14.17
CA GLY A 29 5.84 3.22 14.81
C GLY A 29 6.14 2.14 13.77
N ASP A 30 6.57 0.95 14.22
CA ASP A 30 6.96 -0.20 13.38
C ASP A 30 5.89 -0.66 12.34
N HIS A 31 4.67 -0.12 12.43
CA HIS A 31 3.59 -0.29 11.48
C HIS A 31 2.99 1.06 11.11
N GLU A 32 3.41 1.62 9.97
CA GLU A 32 2.76 2.80 9.38
C GLU A 32 1.30 2.47 9.07
N ASP A 33 0.39 3.15 9.76
CA ASP A 33 -1.04 3.06 9.49
C ASP A 33 -1.33 3.76 8.17
N LEU A 34 -1.98 3.06 7.23
CA LEU A 34 -2.40 3.62 5.96
C LEU A 34 -3.86 4.08 6.05
N TYR A 35 -4.20 5.15 5.35
CA TYR A 35 -5.54 5.73 5.29
C TYR A 35 -5.99 5.97 3.85
N TYR A 36 -7.25 5.65 3.55
CA TYR A 36 -7.93 6.12 2.35
C TYR A 36 -8.41 7.51 2.66
N THR A 37 -8.00 8.47 1.85
CA THR A 37 -8.39 9.88 1.98
C THR A 37 -9.15 10.29 0.74
N VAL A 38 -10.27 10.97 0.93
CA VAL A 38 -11.04 11.61 -0.15
C VAL A 38 -11.52 12.96 0.32
N GLU A 39 -11.48 13.94 -0.58
CA GLU A 39 -12.01 15.28 -0.37
C GLU A 39 -13.38 15.35 -1.05
N LEU A 40 -14.40 15.66 -0.25
CA LEU A 40 -15.77 15.85 -0.70
C LEU A 40 -16.08 17.33 -0.72
N VAL A 41 -16.50 17.84 -1.87
CA VAL A 41 -16.95 19.22 -2.02
C VAL A 41 -18.46 19.22 -2.16
N VAL A 42 -19.16 19.84 -1.21
CA VAL A 42 -20.61 20.03 -1.27
C VAL A 42 -20.88 21.40 -1.88
N GLN A 43 -21.28 21.40 -3.15
CA GLN A 43 -21.62 22.61 -3.87
C GLN A 43 -23.11 22.94 -3.74
N MET A 44 -23.40 24.19 -3.37
CA MET A 44 -24.78 24.67 -3.24
C MET A 44 -25.39 25.09 -4.58
N ASP A 45 -24.54 25.47 -5.53
CA ASP A 45 -24.91 25.81 -6.92
C ASP A 45 -24.21 24.84 -7.88
N ARG A 46 -24.86 24.57 -9.02
CA ARG A 46 -24.40 23.59 -10.01
C ARG A 46 -23.30 24.12 -10.92
N GLN A 47 -23.22 25.44 -11.10
CA GLN A 47 -22.40 26.04 -12.17
C GLN A 47 -21.24 26.89 -11.68
N LEU A 48 -21.25 27.33 -10.42
CA LEU A 48 -20.25 28.24 -9.86
C LEU A 48 -19.83 27.77 -8.47
N GLN A 49 -18.53 27.72 -8.24
CA GLN A 49 -18.00 27.52 -6.90
C GLN A 49 -18.28 28.79 -6.08
N GLN A 50 -18.98 28.63 -4.96
CA GLN A 50 -19.38 29.75 -4.12
C GLN A 50 -18.66 29.70 -2.77
N SER A 51 -18.55 30.84 -2.08
CA SER A 51 -17.96 30.90 -0.74
C SER A 51 -18.73 30.09 0.32
N SER A 52 -19.94 29.63 -0.02
CA SER A 52 -20.78 28.78 0.80
C SER A 52 -20.53 27.28 0.59
N ASP A 53 -19.71 26.89 -0.40
CA ASP A 53 -19.36 25.50 -0.64
C ASP A 53 -18.59 24.95 0.58
N GLN A 54 -18.83 23.68 0.89
CA GLN A 54 -18.21 23.02 2.04
C GLN A 54 -17.26 21.92 1.60
N ASP A 55 -16.02 21.99 2.08
CA ASP A 55 -15.01 20.98 1.84
C ASP A 55 -14.89 20.05 3.06
N LEU A 56 -15.00 18.76 2.81
CA LEU A 56 -15.02 17.70 3.82
C LEU A 56 -13.97 16.65 3.47
N ILE A 57 -12.96 16.50 4.31
CA ILE A 57 -11.95 15.45 4.15
C ILE A 57 -12.40 14.21 4.93
N VAL A 58 -12.67 13.13 4.22
CA VAL A 58 -13.00 11.82 4.81
C VAL A 58 -11.76 10.94 4.79
N ARG A 59 -11.44 10.37 5.96
CA ARG A 59 -10.33 9.43 6.13
C ARG A 59 -10.84 8.11 6.68
N CYS A 60 -10.46 7.01 6.04
CA CYS A 60 -10.77 5.65 6.48
C CYS A 60 -9.47 4.88 6.70
N LYS A 61 -9.24 4.41 7.93
CA LYS A 61 -8.07 3.58 8.25
C LYS A 61 -8.11 2.28 7.44
N LEU A 62 -7.05 2.02 6.68
CA LEU A 62 -6.87 0.76 5.99
C LEU A 62 -6.48 -0.32 6.99
N GLN A 63 -7.05 -1.49 6.78
CA GLN A 63 -6.52 -2.68 7.43
C GLN A 63 -5.26 -3.13 6.68
N PRO A 64 -4.25 -3.67 7.40
CA PRO A 64 -3.02 -4.19 6.80
C PRO A 64 -3.20 -5.09 5.57
N ARG A 65 -4.30 -5.87 5.56
CA ARG A 65 -4.63 -6.79 4.46
C ARG A 65 -4.97 -6.10 3.12
N ALA A 66 -5.33 -4.82 3.13
CA ALA A 66 -5.81 -4.11 1.93
C ALA A 66 -4.69 -3.79 0.93
N VAL A 67 -3.45 -3.67 1.40
CA VAL A 67 -2.25 -3.37 0.58
C VAL A 67 -1.29 -4.56 0.50
N ARG A 68 -1.74 -5.75 0.91
CA ARG A 68 -0.91 -6.95 0.92
C ARG A 68 -0.67 -7.44 -0.51
N ILE A 69 0.58 -7.77 -0.81
CA ILE A 69 0.95 -8.37 -2.09
C ILE A 69 0.62 -9.86 -2.03
N ILE A 70 -0.38 -10.30 -2.79
CA ILE A 70 -0.74 -11.71 -2.91
C ILE A 70 -0.17 -12.23 -4.22
N SER A 71 0.99 -12.90 -4.16
CA SER A 71 1.65 -13.46 -5.33
C SER A 71 2.30 -14.81 -5.01
N SER A 72 2.04 -15.82 -5.83
CA SER A 72 2.69 -17.13 -5.72
C SER A 72 4.19 -17.07 -6.03
N ALA A 73 4.62 -16.10 -6.84
CA ALA A 73 6.04 -15.87 -7.12
C ALA A 73 6.79 -15.42 -5.86
N LEU A 74 6.14 -14.58 -5.03
CA LEU A 74 6.70 -14.13 -3.75
C LEU A 74 6.91 -15.30 -2.78
N GLU A 75 5.97 -16.26 -2.76
CA GLU A 75 6.07 -17.47 -1.94
C GLU A 75 7.31 -18.29 -2.25
N GLY A 76 7.60 -18.47 -3.54
CA GLY A 76 8.77 -19.21 -4.01
C GLY A 76 10.08 -18.54 -3.62
N VAL A 77 10.15 -17.20 -3.71
CA VAL A 77 11.34 -16.44 -3.31
C VAL A 77 11.56 -16.51 -1.81
N ILE A 78 10.50 -16.32 -1.01
CA ILE A 78 10.57 -16.44 0.47
C ILE A 78 11.03 -17.84 0.87
N LYS A 79 10.45 -18.91 0.29
CA LYS A 79 10.85 -20.29 0.59
C LYS A 79 12.31 -20.55 0.26
N THR A 80 12.78 -20.04 -0.88
CA THR A 80 14.18 -20.18 -1.30
C THR A 80 15.12 -19.46 -0.34
N LYS A 81 14.79 -18.22 0.05
CA LYS A 81 15.60 -17.42 0.96
C LYS A 81 15.62 -17.96 2.39
N LEU A 82 14.50 -18.44 2.91
CA LEU A 82 14.45 -19.10 4.22
C LEU A 82 15.38 -20.31 4.25
N ARG A 83 15.37 -21.13 3.19
CA ARG A 83 16.26 -22.28 3.07
C ARG A 83 17.74 -21.91 2.94
N GLU A 84 18.05 -20.81 2.27
CA GLU A 84 19.43 -20.30 2.19
C GLU A 84 19.93 -19.84 3.56
N MET A 85 19.09 -19.15 4.34
CA MET A 85 19.45 -18.69 5.68
C MET A 85 19.64 -19.86 6.67
N THR A 86 18.74 -20.85 6.65
CA THR A 86 18.85 -22.04 7.52
C THR A 86 19.96 -23.00 7.07
N GLY A 87 20.27 -23.05 5.77
CA GLY A 87 21.30 -23.92 5.19
C GLY A 87 22.74 -23.40 5.32
N HIS A 88 22.95 -22.11 5.58
CA HIS A 88 24.30 -21.51 5.74
C HIS A 88 24.72 -21.28 7.20
N GLY A 89 23.80 -21.40 8.17
CA GLY A 89 24.06 -21.10 9.58
C GLY A 89 24.73 -22.20 10.41
N HIS A 90 24.83 -23.44 9.91
CA HIS A 90 25.45 -24.54 10.65
C HIS A 90 26.33 -25.39 9.72
N ASP A 91 27.60 -24.97 9.62
CA ASP A 91 28.67 -25.59 8.84
C ASP A 91 28.46 -25.65 7.32
N GLY A 92 29.47 -25.20 6.57
CA GLY A 92 29.52 -25.16 5.10
C GLY A 92 29.46 -26.52 4.37
N LYS A 93 28.84 -27.54 4.97
CA LYS A 93 28.49 -28.79 4.30
C LYS A 93 27.22 -28.54 3.49
N ARG A 94 27.39 -28.34 2.19
CA ARG A 94 26.30 -28.43 1.20
C ARG A 94 25.48 -29.69 1.49
N MET A 95 24.33 -29.51 2.15
CA MET A 95 23.41 -30.60 2.41
C MET A 95 22.90 -31.06 1.05
N ARG A 96 23.43 -32.20 0.55
CA ARG A 96 22.91 -32.89 -0.63
C ARG A 96 21.45 -33.23 -0.35
N SER A 97 20.56 -32.38 -0.84
CA SER A 97 19.13 -32.65 -0.80
C SER A 97 18.83 -33.69 -1.86
N GLY A 98 18.81 -34.96 -1.46
CA GLY A 98 18.26 -36.03 -2.27
C GLY A 98 16.79 -35.73 -2.58
N ARG A 99 16.34 -36.15 -3.77
CA ARG A 99 14.98 -35.95 -4.31
C ARG A 99 13.82 -36.39 -3.38
N ASN A 100 14.09 -37.05 -2.25
CA ASN A 100 13.08 -37.66 -1.36
C ASN A 100 12.80 -36.88 -0.06
N ARG A 101 13.27 -35.64 0.11
CA ARG A 101 12.97 -34.81 1.30
C ARG A 101 11.85 -33.77 1.09
N GLN A 102 10.97 -33.99 0.13
CA GLN A 102 9.72 -33.23 0.03
C GLN A 102 8.78 -33.72 1.14
N GLY A 103 8.58 -32.96 2.21
CA GLY A 103 7.48 -33.25 3.14
C GLY A 103 7.61 -32.82 4.60
N TRP A 104 8.76 -32.35 5.07
CA TRP A 104 8.88 -31.78 6.43
C TRP A 104 9.17 -30.28 6.34
N ASP A 105 8.16 -29.50 6.00
CA ASP A 105 8.20 -28.07 6.29
C ASP A 105 8.14 -27.95 7.83
N ASN A 106 9.21 -27.43 8.44
CA ASN A 106 9.30 -27.25 9.89
C ASN A 106 8.20 -26.25 10.31
N PRO A 107 7.39 -26.48 11.37
CA PRO A 107 6.32 -25.55 11.77
C PRO A 107 6.81 -24.11 11.94
N ALA A 108 8.04 -23.92 12.44
CA ALA A 108 8.67 -22.61 12.55
C ALA A 108 8.94 -21.93 11.18
N GLU A 109 9.34 -22.69 10.15
CA GLU A 109 9.53 -22.16 8.79
C GLU A 109 8.20 -21.78 8.15
N VAL A 110 7.12 -22.53 8.44
CA VAL A 110 5.77 -22.21 7.94
C VAL A 110 5.26 -20.91 8.56
N GLU A 111 5.42 -20.74 9.86
CA GLU A 111 5.02 -19.52 10.59
C GLU A 111 5.82 -18.31 10.11
N GLN A 112 7.15 -18.43 9.99
CA GLN A 112 8.00 -17.35 9.52
C GLN A 112 7.68 -16.96 8.07
N ARG A 113 7.38 -17.94 7.21
CA ARG A 113 6.93 -17.68 5.84
C ARG A 113 5.62 -16.92 5.82
N GLN A 114 4.66 -17.31 6.65
CA GLN A 114 3.37 -16.64 6.73
C GLN A 114 3.53 -15.19 7.20
N TYR A 115 4.36 -14.95 8.22
CA TYR A 115 4.70 -13.61 8.68
C TYR A 115 5.31 -12.72 7.57
N LEU A 116 6.29 -13.23 6.82
CA LEU A 116 6.91 -12.50 5.70
C LEU A 116 5.94 -12.21 4.55
N MET A 117 4.95 -13.08 4.34
CA MET A 117 3.89 -12.84 3.36
C MET A 117 2.89 -11.78 3.83
N GLU A 118 2.62 -11.71 5.12
CA GLU A 118 1.71 -10.72 5.71
C GLU A 118 2.34 -9.34 5.85
N SER A 119 3.68 -9.26 5.95
CA SER A 119 4.42 -7.99 5.97
C SER A 119 4.67 -7.41 4.58
N ALA A 120 4.56 -8.22 3.51
CA ALA A 120 4.77 -7.75 2.14
C ALA A 120 3.63 -6.81 1.68
N ARG A 121 3.95 -5.52 1.53
CA ARG A 121 2.97 -4.47 1.22
C ARG A 121 3.51 -3.52 0.16
N ALA A 122 2.60 -2.97 -0.65
CA ALA A 122 2.92 -1.88 -1.57
C ALA A 122 1.79 -0.85 -1.61
N TRP A 123 2.15 0.42 -1.64
CA TRP A 123 1.21 1.54 -1.76
C TRP A 123 1.84 2.66 -2.59
N MET A 124 1.01 3.64 -2.93
CA MET A 124 1.43 4.78 -3.73
C MET A 124 1.07 6.07 -3.02
N ASP A 125 1.90 7.09 -3.20
CA ASP A 125 1.70 8.41 -2.65
C ASP A 125 2.00 9.48 -3.70
N LEU A 126 1.26 10.59 -3.65
CA LEU A 126 1.45 11.73 -4.53
C LEU A 126 2.23 12.80 -3.76
N ALA A 127 3.49 12.99 -4.14
CA ALA A 127 4.34 14.03 -3.59
C ALA A 127 4.41 15.23 -4.56
N PRO A 128 3.89 16.42 -4.18
CA PRO A 128 4.08 17.63 -4.96
C PRO A 128 5.55 18.05 -4.91
N ILE A 129 6.06 18.65 -5.98
CA ILE A 129 7.47 19.07 -6.05
C ILE A 129 7.73 20.30 -5.18
N ALA A 130 6.73 21.15 -4.99
CA ALA A 130 6.75 22.24 -4.03
C ALA A 130 6.17 21.77 -2.69
N ALA A 131 6.76 22.20 -1.57
CA ALA A 131 6.20 21.97 -0.23
C ALA A 131 4.85 22.69 -0.12
N GLY A 132 3.76 21.95 -0.32
CA GLY A 132 2.39 22.40 -0.19
C GLY A 132 1.71 21.84 1.06
N LYS A 133 0.60 22.45 1.47
CA LYS A 133 -0.26 21.92 2.53
C LYS A 133 -0.81 20.56 2.11
N GLU A 134 -0.77 19.61 3.04
CA GLU A 134 -1.39 18.30 2.87
C GLU A 134 -2.90 18.35 3.16
N PRO A 135 -3.73 17.53 2.48
CA PRO A 135 -3.36 16.51 1.51
C PRO A 135 -2.83 17.10 0.21
N ALA A 136 -1.85 16.42 -0.42
CA ALA A 136 -1.25 16.85 -1.67
C ALA A 136 -2.29 16.90 -2.81
N THR A 137 -2.92 18.05 -3.01
CA THR A 137 -3.71 18.32 -4.20
C THR A 137 -2.77 18.46 -5.40
N VAL A 138 -3.18 17.89 -6.54
CA VAL A 138 -2.41 17.99 -7.77
C VAL A 138 -3.05 19.07 -8.61
N GLU A 139 -2.31 20.15 -8.85
CA GLU A 139 -2.77 21.25 -9.69
C GLU A 139 -2.43 21.00 -11.16
N VAL A 140 -3.36 21.35 -12.04
CA VAL A 140 -3.17 21.21 -13.48
C VAL A 140 -1.99 22.07 -13.94
N GLY A 141 -1.08 21.47 -14.68
CA GLY A 141 0.12 22.15 -15.20
C GLY A 141 1.31 22.16 -14.25
N GLN A 142 1.17 21.63 -13.03
CA GLN A 142 2.31 21.46 -12.11
C GLN A 142 2.92 20.06 -12.20
N PRO A 143 4.26 19.94 -12.20
CA PRO A 143 4.91 18.65 -12.14
C PRO A 143 4.68 17.99 -10.78
N THR A 144 4.27 16.73 -10.79
CA THR A 144 3.98 15.93 -9.58
C THR A 144 4.79 14.65 -9.61
N ARG A 145 5.22 14.16 -8.44
CA ARG A 145 5.94 12.90 -8.28
C ARG A 145 4.99 11.85 -7.73
N LEU A 146 4.90 10.72 -8.43
CA LEU A 146 4.27 9.52 -7.89
C LEU A 146 5.34 8.69 -7.18
N LEU A 147 5.21 8.52 -5.88
CA LEU A 147 6.06 7.67 -5.06
C LEU A 147 5.40 6.30 -4.93
N ILE A 148 6.16 5.26 -5.22
CA ILE A 148 5.73 3.87 -5.01
C ILE A 148 6.57 3.33 -3.87
N GLN A 149 5.90 3.04 -2.77
CA GLN A 149 6.52 2.57 -1.53
C GLN A 149 6.12 1.12 -1.29
N CYS A 150 7.04 0.34 -0.74
CA CYS A 150 6.79 -1.05 -0.45
C CYS A 150 7.63 -1.56 0.71
N THR A 151 7.05 -2.49 1.46
CA THR A 151 7.74 -3.35 2.42
C THR A 151 7.88 -4.70 1.76
N LEU A 152 9.11 -5.14 1.46
CA LEU A 152 9.36 -6.39 0.76
C LEU A 152 10.38 -7.26 1.54
N PRO A 153 10.24 -8.59 1.50
CA PRO A 153 11.24 -9.50 2.05
C PRO A 153 12.60 -9.36 1.36
N VAL A 154 13.67 -9.74 2.06
CA VAL A 154 15.04 -9.72 1.54
C VAL A 154 15.16 -10.53 0.26
N GLY A 155 15.81 -9.95 -0.76
CA GLY A 155 16.00 -10.58 -2.07
C GLY A 155 14.86 -10.35 -3.06
N VAL A 156 13.84 -9.57 -2.67
CA VAL A 156 12.77 -9.10 -3.57
C VAL A 156 13.00 -7.62 -3.88
N GLY A 157 13.04 -7.27 -5.16
CA GLY A 157 13.16 -5.89 -5.63
C GLY A 157 11.84 -5.36 -6.17
N LEU A 158 11.69 -4.03 -6.21
CA LEU A 158 10.57 -3.33 -6.83
C LEU A 158 10.93 -2.92 -8.27
N ARG A 159 10.04 -3.21 -9.21
CA ARG A 159 10.11 -2.67 -10.57
C ARG A 159 8.71 -2.31 -11.05
N VAL A 160 8.56 -1.08 -11.52
CA VAL A 160 7.35 -0.60 -12.18
C VAL A 160 7.41 -1.04 -13.64
N THR A 161 6.43 -1.84 -14.08
CA THR A 161 6.38 -2.36 -15.45
C THR A 161 5.38 -1.61 -16.32
N ASN A 162 4.27 -1.16 -15.74
CA ASN A 162 3.23 -0.41 -16.43
C ASN A 162 2.61 0.62 -15.48
N CYS A 163 2.36 1.82 -15.99
CA CYS A 163 1.59 2.87 -15.33
C CYS A 163 0.52 3.35 -16.30
N VAL A 164 -0.75 3.21 -15.92
CA VAL A 164 -1.89 3.64 -16.72
C VAL A 164 -2.73 4.61 -15.91
N ALA A 165 -3.06 5.75 -16.50
CA ALA A 165 -4.00 6.70 -15.93
C ALA A 165 -5.40 6.42 -16.51
N HIS A 166 -6.38 6.18 -15.65
CA HIS A 166 -7.78 6.10 -16.02
C HIS A 166 -8.45 7.45 -15.76
N ASP A 167 -9.35 7.87 -16.63
CA ASP A 167 -10.16 9.08 -16.47
C ASP A 167 -11.34 8.89 -15.50
N GLY A 168 -11.53 7.67 -14.99
CA GLY A 168 -12.58 7.32 -14.05
C GLY A 168 -13.92 6.93 -14.70
N LEU A 169 -13.99 6.85 -16.04
CA LEU A 169 -15.19 6.44 -16.78
C LEU A 169 -15.23 4.94 -17.14
N GLY A 170 -14.14 4.22 -16.88
CA GLY A 170 -13.98 2.78 -17.18
C GLY A 170 -12.96 2.54 -18.28
#